data_AF-A0A9D8KGG0-F1
#
_entry.id   AF-A0A9D8KGG0-F1
#
_cell.length_a   1.000
_cell.length_b   1.000
_cell.length_c   1.000
_cell.angle_alpha   90.00
_cell.angle_beta   90.00
_cell.angle_gamma   90.00
#
_symmetry.space_group_name_H-M   'P 1'
#
loop_
_entity.id
_entity.type
_entity.pdbx_description
1 polymer ?
#
loop_
_entity_poly.entity_id
_entity_poly.type
_entity_poly.pdbx_seq_one_letter_code
_entity_poly.pdbx_strand_id
1 'polypeptide(L)' 'KTGQEKWRFKTSIGVYSSPCVVDGVVYFGSGDGFLYAVK' A
#
# COMPACT_ATOMS: atom_id res chain seq x y z
N LYS A 1 18.46 10.25 -6.59
CA LYS A 1 17.40 9.38 -6.01
C LYS A 1 17.75 7.94 -6.38
N THR A 2 18.14 7.11 -5.41
CA THR A 2 18.78 5.80 -5.63
C THR A 2 17.81 4.64 -5.84
N GLY A 3 16.49 4.89 -5.79
CA GLY A 3 15.49 3.81 -5.81
C GLY A 3 15.48 2.95 -4.53
N GLN A 4 16.22 3.36 -3.48
CA GLN A 4 16.22 2.64 -2.21
C GLN A 4 14.82 2.59 -1.60
N GLU A 5 14.46 1.39 -1.16
CA GLU A 5 13.25 1.15 -0.37
C GLU A 5 13.30 1.97 0.93
N LYS A 6 12.19 2.64 1.25
CA LYS A 6 12.03 3.44 2.48
C LYS A 6 11.24 2.71 3.55
N TRP A 7 10.28 1.88 3.14
CA TRP A 7 9.37 1.16 4.02
C TRP A 7 8.79 -0.05 3.30
N ARG A 8 8.22 -0.97 4.08
CA ARG A 8 7.53 -2.16 3.59
C ARG A 8 6.32 -2.45 4.47
N PHE A 9 5.22 -2.87 3.85
CA PHE A 9 4.02 -3.32 4.52
C PHE A 9 3.61 -4.68 3.97
N LYS A 10 3.10 -5.59 4.82
CA LYS A 10 2.69 -6.94 4.43
C LYS A 10 1.17 -7.08 4.52
N THR A 11 0.55 -7.53 3.45
CA THR A 11 -0.84 -7.99 3.38
C THR A 11 -0.91 -9.51 3.45
N SER A 12 -2.10 -10.06 3.68
CA SER A 12 -2.30 -11.52 3.74
C SER A 12 -2.36 -12.15 2.34
N ILE A 13 -2.93 -11.43 1.37
CA ILE A 13 -3.02 -11.79 -0.06
C ILE A 13 -2.40 -10.66 -0.90
N GLY A 14 -2.20 -10.86 -2.20
CA GLY A 14 -1.62 -9.86 -3.11
C GLY A 14 -2.43 -8.57 -3.24
N VAL A 15 -1.74 -7.47 -3.56
CA VAL A 15 -2.32 -6.17 -3.88
C VAL A 15 -2.58 -6.11 -5.39
N TYR A 16 -3.84 -5.99 -5.79
CA TYR A 16 -4.26 -5.99 -7.20
C TYR A 16 -4.78 -4.63 -7.69
N SER A 17 -4.91 -3.66 -6.77
CA SER A 17 -5.36 -2.32 -7.08
C SER A 17 -4.20 -1.34 -7.28
N SER A 18 -4.46 -0.23 -7.96
CA SER A 18 -3.53 0.91 -7.95
C SER A 18 -3.65 1.67 -6.64
N PRO A 19 -2.55 2.08 -5.99
CA PRO A 19 -2.60 2.86 -4.76
C PRO A 19 -3.01 4.32 -5.01
N CYS A 20 -3.62 4.96 -4.01
CA CYS A 20 -3.92 6.39 -3.96
C CYS A 20 -3.24 7.03 -2.75
N VAL A 21 -2.76 8.27 -2.87
CA VAL A 21 -2.14 9.00 -1.76
C VAL A 21 -2.97 10.26 -1.45
N VAL A 22 -3.44 10.37 -0.21
CA VAL A 22 -4.17 11.54 0.30
C VAL A 22 -3.62 11.87 1.69
N ASP A 23 -3.25 13.13 1.92
CA ASP A 23 -2.74 13.63 3.21
C ASP A 23 -1.60 12.79 3.84
N GLY A 24 -0.71 12.29 2.97
CA GLY A 24 0.44 11.46 3.38
C GLY A 24 0.09 10.02 3.77
N VAL A 25 -1.15 9.59 3.53
CA VAL A 25 -1.59 8.21 3.73
C VAL A 25 -1.72 7.52 2.38
N VAL A 26 -1.19 6.29 2.30
CA VAL A 26 -1.28 5.44 1.11
C VAL A 26 -2.45 4.47 1.27
N TYR A 27 -3.39 4.53 0.35
CA TYR A 27 -4.58 3.69 0.29
C TYR A 27 -4.47 2.67 -0.83
N PHE A 28 -4.77 1.39 -0.55
CA PHE A 28 -4.76 0.33 -1.56
C PHE A 28 -5.61 -0.86 -1.09
N GLY A 29 -6.32 -1.47 -2.04
CA GLY A 29 -7.08 -2.71 -1.82
C GLY A 29 -6.22 -3.95 -2.05
N SER A 30 -6.42 -4.95 -1.19
CA SER A 30 -5.79 -6.27 -1.25
C SER A 30 -6.81 -7.36 -1.59
N GLY A 31 -6.34 -8.48 -2.13
CA GLY A 31 -7.17 -9.66 -2.42
C GLY A 31 -7.70 -10.36 -1.16
N ASP A 32 -7.26 -9.97 0.03
CA ASP A 32 -7.81 -10.46 1.31
C ASP A 32 -9.14 -9.78 1.69
N GLY A 33 -9.65 -8.89 0.84
CA GLY A 33 -10.92 -8.21 1.03
C GLY A 33 -10.84 -6.93 1.86
N PHE A 34 -9.63 -6.50 2.25
CA PHE A 34 -9.43 -5.25 3.00
C PHE A 34 -8.93 -4.09 2.13
N LEU A 35 -9.39 -2.89 2.46
CA LEU A 35 -8.78 -1.63 2.05
C LEU A 35 -7.81 -1.19 3.15
N TYR A 36 -6.53 -1.06 2.81
CA TYR A 36 -5.49 -0.65 3.72
C TYR A 36 -5.26 0.86 3.65
N ALA A 37 -4.87 1.45 4.79
CA ALA A 37 -4.41 2.82 4.92
C ALA A 37 -3.10 2.82 5.71
N VAL A 38 -1.98 3.15 5.06
CA VAL A 38 -0.62 3.08 5.63
C VAL A 38 0.02 4.47 5.66
N LYS A 39 0.64 4.84 6.78
CA LYS A 39 1.32 6.13 6.99
C LYS A 39 2.81 5.93 7.22
#